data_AF-A0A382KJY2-F1
#
_entry.id   AF-A0A382KJY2-F1
#
_cell.length_a   1.000
_cell.length_b   1.000
_cell.length_c   1.000
_cell.angle_alpha   90.00
_cell.angle_beta   90.00
_cell.angle_gamma   90.00
#
_symmetry.space_group_name_H-M   'P 1'
#
loop_
_entity.id
_entity.type
_entity.pdbx_description
1 polymer ?
#
loop_
_entity_poly.entity_id
_entity_poly.type
_entity_poly.pdbx_seq_one_letter_code
_entity_poly.pdbx_strand_id
1 'polypeptide(L)'
;DVSDKILVAAFGMKEEDVVEILQHKLVMIGTDGIDVGSKPHPRAWGTYPRILEEYVKKRQSLKIENAIHKMTEMPAKKFNIKDRGLIKENNFADLVIFNESEIKDNATYTNPKNGPDGISFVFVNGKKSVIQGKETLLYNGELIRAS
;
A
#
# COMPACT_ATOMS: atom_id res chain seq x y z
N ASP A 1 -23.63 -6.53 -7.61
CA ASP A 1 -22.45 -6.95 -8.40
C ASP A 1 -22.57 -6.56 -9.85
N VAL A 2 -21.48 -6.05 -10.44
CA VAL A 2 -21.48 -5.47 -11.81
C VAL A 2 -20.93 -6.46 -12.87
N SER A 3 -20.15 -7.49 -12.50
CA SER A 3 -19.68 -8.58 -13.38
C SER A 3 -18.73 -9.54 -12.62
N ASP A 4 -18.72 -10.83 -12.97
CA ASP A 4 -17.75 -11.85 -12.47
C ASP A 4 -16.49 -12.01 -13.34
N LYS A 5 -16.33 -11.12 -14.32
CA LYS A 5 -15.16 -11.07 -15.20
C LYS A 5 -14.08 -10.17 -14.59
N ILE A 6 -12.83 -10.45 -14.92
CA ILE A 6 -11.71 -9.55 -14.60
C ILE A 6 -12.00 -8.18 -15.25
N LEU A 7 -11.99 -7.12 -14.43
CA LEU A 7 -12.32 -5.77 -14.88
C LEU A 7 -11.31 -5.24 -15.90
N VAL A 8 -10.03 -5.29 -15.56
CA VAL A 8 -8.92 -4.83 -16.41
C VAL A 8 -7.64 -5.56 -16.05
N ALA A 9 -6.97 -6.11 -17.05
CA ALA A 9 -5.61 -6.65 -16.96
C ALA A 9 -4.93 -6.50 -18.32
N ALA A 10 -3.77 -5.84 -18.35
CA ALA A 10 -2.94 -5.68 -19.54
C ALA A 10 -1.53 -6.21 -19.23
N PHE A 11 -1.10 -7.24 -19.94
CA PHE A 11 0.18 -7.93 -19.70
C PHE A 11 1.29 -7.43 -20.64
N GLY A 12 1.26 -6.14 -20.98
CA GLY A 12 2.17 -5.53 -21.97
C GLY A 12 3.48 -4.97 -21.39
N MET A 13 3.63 -4.91 -20.06
CA MET A 13 4.82 -4.38 -19.39
C MET A 13 5.79 -5.51 -19.04
N LYS A 14 7.09 -5.25 -19.16
CA LYS A 14 8.13 -6.14 -18.66
C LYS A 14 8.40 -5.85 -17.18
N GLU A 15 8.70 -6.89 -16.42
CA GLU A 15 8.97 -6.76 -14.99
C GLU A 15 10.28 -5.99 -14.73
N GLU A 16 11.25 -6.11 -15.62
CA GLU A 16 12.53 -5.41 -15.53
C GLU A 16 12.34 -3.89 -15.58
N ASP A 17 11.46 -3.40 -16.48
CA ASP A 17 11.13 -1.98 -16.59
C ASP A 17 10.44 -1.47 -15.31
N VAL A 18 9.58 -2.31 -14.70
CA VAL A 18 8.92 -2.00 -13.43
C VAL A 18 9.94 -1.87 -12.30
N VAL A 19 10.89 -2.81 -12.20
CA VAL A 19 11.95 -2.78 -11.19
C VAL A 19 12.83 -1.54 -11.36
N GLU A 20 13.23 -1.21 -12.59
CA GLU A 20 14.05 -0.04 -12.89
C GLU A 20 13.34 1.27 -12.48
N ILE A 21 12.07 1.43 -12.85
CA ILE A 21 11.26 2.58 -12.47
C ILE A 21 11.11 2.65 -10.94
N LEU A 22 10.82 1.54 -10.27
CA LEU A 22 10.67 1.50 -8.81
C LEU A 22 11.93 1.97 -8.08
N GLN A 23 13.12 1.65 -8.58
CA GLN A 23 14.39 2.07 -8.01
C GLN A 23 14.66 3.58 -8.16
N HIS A 24 14.03 4.24 -9.13
CA HIS A 24 14.29 5.66 -9.39
C HIS A 24 13.86 6.54 -8.20
N LYS A 25 14.74 7.46 -7.78
CA LYS A 25 14.55 8.29 -6.58
C LYS A 25 13.32 9.20 -6.58
N LEU A 26 12.73 9.45 -7.76
CA LEU A 26 11.55 10.32 -7.92
C LEU A 26 10.21 9.56 -7.97
N VAL A 27 10.23 8.23 -7.89
CA VAL A 27 9.03 7.39 -7.97
C VAL A 27 8.43 7.14 -6.59
N MET A 28 7.15 7.45 -6.44
CA MET A 28 6.30 7.09 -5.29
C MET A 28 5.44 5.86 -5.62
N ILE A 29 4.92 5.20 -4.59
CA ILE A 29 4.02 4.06 -4.76
C ILE A 29 2.57 4.53 -4.76
N GLY A 30 1.80 4.11 -5.77
CA GLY A 30 0.36 4.29 -5.84
C GLY A 30 -0.30 2.99 -6.30
N THR A 31 -1.46 2.67 -5.75
CA THR A 31 -2.17 1.42 -6.09
C THR A 31 -2.78 1.45 -7.49
N ASP A 32 -3.25 2.63 -7.92
CA ASP A 32 -4.11 2.79 -9.10
C ASP A 32 -5.30 1.80 -9.07
N GLY A 33 -5.81 1.53 -7.87
CA GLY A 33 -6.88 0.58 -7.64
C GLY A 33 -8.22 1.08 -8.17
N ILE A 34 -8.84 0.30 -9.06
CA ILE A 34 -10.24 0.48 -9.46
C ILE A 34 -11.04 -0.65 -8.82
N ASP A 35 -11.47 -0.45 -7.58
CA ASP A 35 -12.19 -1.48 -6.80
C ASP A 35 -13.69 -1.53 -7.14
N VAL A 36 -13.98 -1.93 -8.37
CA VAL A 36 -15.34 -2.08 -8.89
C VAL A 36 -15.55 -3.52 -9.38
N GLY A 37 -16.73 -4.08 -9.11
CA GLY A 37 -17.08 -5.45 -9.47
C GLY A 37 -16.48 -6.50 -8.52
N SER A 38 -16.68 -7.78 -8.84
CA SER A 38 -16.18 -8.88 -8.00
C SER A 38 -14.71 -9.22 -8.27
N LYS A 39 -14.18 -8.91 -9.46
CA LYS A 39 -12.77 -9.15 -9.84
C LYS A 39 -12.03 -7.89 -10.35
N PRO A 40 -11.77 -6.89 -9.48
CA PRO A 40 -10.87 -5.79 -9.80
C PRO A 40 -9.45 -6.28 -10.07
N HIS A 41 -8.57 -5.41 -10.58
CA HIS A 41 -7.14 -5.74 -10.67
C HIS A 41 -6.56 -5.92 -9.25
N PRO A 42 -5.71 -6.96 -8.99
CA PRO A 42 -5.17 -7.24 -7.66
C PRO A 42 -4.37 -6.10 -7.00
N ARG A 43 -3.93 -5.10 -7.77
CA ARG A 43 -3.23 -3.91 -7.26
C ARG A 43 -4.09 -3.07 -6.32
N ALA A 44 -5.42 -3.19 -6.40
CA ALA A 44 -6.33 -2.53 -5.48
C ALA A 44 -6.20 -3.05 -4.03
N TRP A 45 -5.72 -4.28 -3.83
CA TRP A 45 -5.65 -4.95 -2.52
C TRP A 45 -4.22 -5.35 -2.12
N GLY A 46 -3.32 -5.51 -3.09
CA GLY A 46 -1.99 -6.11 -2.88
C GLY A 46 -0.79 -5.17 -2.93
N THR A 47 -0.93 -3.95 -3.46
CA THR A 47 0.24 -3.13 -3.86
C THR A 47 1.28 -2.91 -2.77
N TYR A 48 0.90 -2.39 -1.60
CA TYR A 48 1.87 -2.08 -0.53
C TYR A 48 2.55 -3.34 0.04
N PRO A 49 1.80 -4.42 0.39
CA PRO A 49 2.39 -5.72 0.74
C PRO A 49 3.31 -6.28 -0.35
N ARG A 50 2.95 -6.14 -1.63
CA ARG A 50 3.76 -6.61 -2.77
C ARG A 50 5.09 -5.86 -2.86
N ILE A 51 5.12 -4.55 -2.59
CA ILE A 51 6.37 -3.79 -2.52
C ILE A 51 7.32 -4.42 -1.50
N LEU A 52 6.83 -4.77 -0.31
CA LEU A 52 7.64 -5.33 0.76
C LEU A 52 8.01 -6.81 0.49
N GLU A 53 7.08 -7.62 0.00
CA GLU A 53 7.31 -9.03 -0.26
C GLU A 53 8.18 -9.25 -1.50
N GLU A 54 7.77 -8.71 -2.66
CA GLU A 54 8.40 -9.00 -3.93
C GLU A 54 9.68 -8.18 -4.11
N TYR A 55 9.62 -6.87 -3.89
CA TYR A 55 10.71 -5.96 -4.29
C TYR A 55 11.76 -5.74 -3.19
N VAL A 56 11.37 -5.83 -1.92
CA VAL A 56 12.29 -5.76 -0.78
C VAL A 56 12.80 -7.15 -0.39
N LYS A 57 11.94 -8.11 -0.06
CA LYS A 57 12.38 -9.43 0.44
C LYS A 57 12.91 -10.37 -0.64
N LYS A 58 12.12 -10.64 -1.70
CA LYS A 58 12.47 -11.65 -2.71
C LYS A 58 13.53 -11.16 -3.69
N ARG A 59 13.30 -10.02 -4.33
CA ARG A 59 14.21 -9.47 -5.35
C ARG A 59 15.37 -8.66 -4.76
N GLN A 60 15.21 -8.13 -3.55
CA GLN A 60 16.18 -7.23 -2.91
C GLN A 60 16.54 -6.01 -3.78
N SER A 61 15.64 -5.65 -4.70
CA SER A 61 15.78 -4.52 -5.61
C SER A 61 15.56 -3.17 -4.93
N LEU A 62 14.88 -3.16 -3.79
CA LEU A 62 14.67 -1.99 -2.94
C LEU A 62 15.12 -2.31 -1.51
N LYS A 63 15.81 -1.36 -0.87
CA LYS A 63 15.98 -1.38 0.58
C LYS A 63 14.65 -1.06 1.27
N ILE A 64 14.40 -1.65 2.44
CA ILE A 64 13.13 -1.45 3.16
C ILE A 64 12.90 0.02 3.50
N GLU A 65 13.92 0.76 3.91
CA GLU A 65 13.82 2.17 4.27
C GLU A 65 13.42 3.03 3.06
N ASN A 66 13.98 2.71 1.88
CA ASN A 66 13.62 3.36 0.62
C ASN A 66 12.17 3.04 0.23
N ALA A 67 11.75 1.78 0.38
CA ALA A 67 10.37 1.39 0.13
C ALA A 67 9.41 2.14 1.06
N ILE A 68 9.67 2.19 2.37
CA ILE A 68 8.85 2.92 3.34
C ILE A 68 8.81 4.41 2.98
N HIS A 69 9.95 5.05 2.71
CA HIS A 69 10.00 6.47 2.33
C HIS A 69 9.13 6.78 1.09
N LYS A 70 9.17 5.92 0.06
CA LYS A 70 8.35 6.04 -1.17
C LYS A 70 6.85 5.86 -0.92
N MET A 71 6.46 5.29 0.23
CA MET A 71 5.09 5.02 0.64
C MET A 71 4.58 5.98 1.71
N THR A 72 5.45 6.76 2.36
CA THR A 72 5.10 7.62 3.51
C THR A 72 5.52 9.09 3.35
N GLU A 73 6.76 9.44 3.67
CA GLU A 73 7.24 10.82 3.69
C GLU A 73 7.27 11.43 2.29
N MET A 74 7.66 10.66 1.27
CA MET A 74 7.75 11.15 -0.10
C MET A 74 6.39 11.63 -0.64
N PRO A 75 5.29 10.85 -0.56
CA PRO A 75 3.97 11.36 -0.93
C PRO A 75 3.49 12.48 -0.01
N ALA A 76 3.71 12.41 1.30
CA ALA A 76 3.33 13.49 2.21
C ALA A 76 3.98 14.83 1.81
N LYS A 77 5.28 14.83 1.48
CA LYS A 77 5.98 16.01 0.96
C LYS A 77 5.46 16.44 -0.41
N LYS A 78 5.29 15.50 -1.34
CA LYS A 78 4.87 15.81 -2.72
C LYS A 78 3.49 16.45 -2.78
N PHE A 79 2.57 16.02 -1.93
CA PHE A 79 1.21 16.53 -1.83
C PHE A 79 1.03 17.60 -0.75
N ASN A 80 2.10 18.05 -0.10
CA ASN A 80 2.07 19.06 0.96
C ASN A 80 1.13 18.70 2.13
N ILE A 81 1.11 17.42 2.51
CA ILE A 81 0.35 16.92 3.65
C ILE A 81 1.19 17.13 4.92
N LYS A 82 0.85 18.18 5.67
CA LYS A 82 1.57 18.55 6.89
C LYS A 82 1.40 17.51 7.99
N ASP A 83 2.44 17.39 8.81
CA ASP A 83 2.44 16.60 10.05
C ASP A 83 2.11 15.09 9.86
N ARG A 84 2.36 14.54 8.66
CA ARG A 84 2.12 13.13 8.30
C ARG A 84 3.29 12.55 7.49
N GLY A 85 3.33 11.22 7.37
CA GLY A 85 4.32 10.49 6.57
C GLY A 85 5.66 10.25 7.28
N LEU A 86 5.85 10.78 8.49
CA LEU A 86 7.02 10.55 9.33
C LEU A 86 6.59 10.20 10.75
N ILE A 87 7.33 9.29 11.41
CA ILE A 87 7.21 9.05 12.84
C ILE A 87 8.04 10.11 13.55
N LYS A 88 7.38 11.14 14.06
CA LYS A 88 7.99 12.31 14.71
C LYS A 88 7.03 12.87 15.75
N GLU A 89 7.56 13.46 16.83
CA GLU A 89 6.75 14.21 17.78
C GLU A 89 5.93 15.30 17.06
N ASN A 90 4.69 15.50 17.54
CA ASN A 90 3.67 16.39 17.00
C ASN A 90 3.09 16.02 15.62
N ASN A 91 3.55 14.94 14.98
CA ASN A 91 2.85 14.38 13.82
C ASN A 91 1.60 13.59 14.23
N PHE A 92 0.66 13.45 13.30
CA PHE A 92 -0.46 12.54 13.46
C PHE A 92 0.03 11.09 13.61
N ALA A 93 -0.61 10.34 14.51
CA ALA A 93 -0.30 8.95 14.75
C ALA A 93 -0.94 8.02 13.70
N ASP A 94 -0.52 8.20 12.44
CA ASP A 94 -0.80 7.29 11.34
C ASP A 94 0.32 6.26 11.25
N LEU A 95 0.05 5.06 11.76
CA LEU A 95 1.08 4.04 12.00
C LEU A 95 0.63 2.70 11.46
N VAL A 96 1.57 1.93 10.91
CA VAL A 96 1.36 0.54 10.52
C VAL A 96 2.35 -0.32 11.28
N ILE A 97 1.84 -1.35 11.97
CA ILE A 97 2.65 -2.39 12.59
C ILE A 97 2.49 -3.63 11.72
N PHE A 98 3.58 -4.07 11.11
CA PHE A 98 3.62 -5.26 10.28
C PHE A 98 4.81 -6.14 10.65
N ASN A 99 4.70 -7.43 10.36
CA ASN A 99 5.77 -8.39 10.50
C ASN A 99 6.46 -8.55 9.13
N GLU A 100 7.71 -8.11 9.06
CA GLU A 100 8.50 -8.21 7.84
C GLU A 100 8.65 -9.65 7.35
N SER A 101 8.80 -10.65 8.23
CA SER A 101 8.97 -12.05 7.79
C SER A 101 7.67 -12.65 7.22
N GLU A 102 6.51 -12.16 7.66
CA GLU A 102 5.18 -12.69 7.30
C GLU A 102 4.45 -11.85 6.25
N ILE A 103 4.91 -10.63 5.94
CA ILE A 103 4.23 -9.75 4.95
C ILE A 103 4.10 -10.45 3.60
N LYS A 104 2.86 -10.43 3.06
CA LYS A 104 2.52 -11.11 1.81
C LYS A 104 1.35 -10.45 1.08
N ASP A 105 1.49 -10.31 -0.23
CA ASP A 105 0.39 -10.00 -1.15
C ASP A 105 -0.34 -11.30 -1.53
N ASN A 106 -1.59 -11.42 -1.08
CA ASN A 106 -2.45 -12.56 -1.40
C ASN A 106 -3.38 -12.30 -2.60
N ALA A 107 -3.40 -11.07 -3.13
CA ALA A 107 -4.29 -10.68 -4.21
C ALA A 107 -3.78 -11.20 -5.55
N THR A 108 -4.63 -11.96 -6.25
CA THR A 108 -4.32 -12.47 -7.60
C THR A 108 -5.38 -12.01 -8.59
N TYR A 109 -5.14 -12.16 -9.89
CA TYR A 109 -6.17 -11.82 -10.89
C TYR A 109 -7.46 -12.65 -10.74
N THR A 110 -7.37 -13.88 -10.24
CA THR A 110 -8.52 -14.76 -10.04
C THR A 110 -9.18 -14.57 -8.68
N ASN A 111 -8.41 -14.18 -7.66
CA ASN A 111 -8.90 -13.84 -6.31
C ASN A 111 -8.33 -12.48 -5.85
N PRO A 112 -8.82 -11.35 -6.41
CA PRO A 112 -8.17 -10.05 -6.21
C PRO A 112 -8.55 -9.35 -4.91
N LYS A 113 -9.68 -9.72 -4.29
CA LYS A 113 -10.14 -9.15 -3.01
C LYS A 113 -9.64 -9.95 -1.80
N ASN A 114 -8.41 -10.45 -1.90
CA ASN A 114 -7.80 -11.23 -0.83
C ASN A 114 -6.79 -10.35 -0.10
N GLY A 115 -7.10 -10.01 1.15
CA GLY A 115 -6.29 -9.12 1.98
C GLY A 115 -4.90 -9.70 2.27
N PRO A 116 -3.93 -8.84 2.60
CA PRO A 116 -2.57 -9.28 2.87
C PRO A 116 -2.41 -9.94 4.23
N ASP A 117 -1.38 -10.79 4.33
CA ASP A 117 -0.90 -11.29 5.62
C ASP A 117 0.18 -10.36 6.18
N GLY A 118 0.45 -10.49 7.49
CA GLY A 118 1.58 -9.83 8.15
C GLY A 118 1.31 -8.38 8.58
N ILE A 119 0.14 -7.79 8.32
CA ILE A 119 -0.24 -6.47 8.86
C ILE A 119 -1.02 -6.65 10.16
N SER A 120 -0.38 -6.39 11.29
CA SER A 120 -0.98 -6.61 12.62
C SER A 120 -1.90 -5.46 13.04
N PHE A 121 -1.45 -4.21 12.89
CA PHE A 121 -2.23 -3.05 13.30
C PHE A 121 -2.07 -1.90 12.32
N VAL A 122 -3.16 -1.16 12.12
CA VAL A 122 -3.16 0.12 11.41
C VAL A 122 -3.84 1.14 12.31
N PHE A 123 -3.17 2.25 12.53
CA PHE A 123 -3.66 3.41 13.26
C PHE A 123 -3.87 4.55 12.28
N VAL A 124 -5.00 5.23 12.41
CA VAL A 124 -5.32 6.46 11.67
C VAL A 124 -5.69 7.49 12.73
N ASN A 125 -5.00 8.63 12.73
CA ASN A 125 -5.19 9.67 13.74
C ASN A 125 -5.11 9.12 15.19
N GLY A 126 -4.20 8.16 15.43
CA GLY A 126 -3.99 7.53 16.75
C GLY A 126 -5.04 6.47 17.15
N LYS A 127 -6.05 6.21 16.31
CA LYS A 127 -7.11 5.24 16.57
C LYS A 127 -6.93 3.98 15.73
N LYS A 128 -7.16 2.81 16.33
CA LYS A 128 -7.05 1.52 15.66
C LYS A 128 -8.12 1.40 14.58
N SER A 129 -7.68 1.23 13.34
CA SER A 129 -8.52 0.97 12.17
C SER A 129 -8.39 -0.48 11.69
N VAL A 130 -7.26 -1.13 11.97
CA VAL A 130 -7.04 -2.57 11.82
C VAL A 130 -6.49 -3.14 13.13
N ILE A 131 -7.02 -4.29 13.57
CA ILE A 131 -6.64 -5.00 14.79
C ILE A 131 -6.40 -6.47 14.44
N GLN A 132 -5.17 -6.95 14.67
CA GLN A 132 -4.75 -8.32 14.38
C GLN A 132 -5.13 -8.77 12.95
N GLY A 133 -4.83 -7.92 11.96
CA GLY A 133 -5.13 -8.18 10.55
C GLY A 133 -6.60 -8.02 10.14
N LYS A 134 -7.49 -7.61 11.06
CA LYS A 134 -8.92 -7.40 10.75
C LYS A 134 -9.29 -5.93 10.79
N GLU A 135 -9.93 -5.45 9.73
CA GLU A 135 -10.50 -4.10 9.68
C GLU A 135 -11.59 -3.92 10.74
N THR A 136 -11.65 -2.70 11.29
CA THR A 136 -12.72 -2.27 12.20
C THR A 136 -13.80 -1.51 11.44
N LEU A 137 -14.96 -1.28 12.07
CA LEU A 137 -16.03 -0.42 11.54
C LEU A 137 -15.88 1.06 11.94
N LEU A 138 -14.67 1.49 12.32
CA LEU A 138 -14.40 2.86 12.76
C LEU A 138 -13.83 3.72 11.63
N TYR A 139 -14.54 4.81 11.31
CA TYR A 139 -14.11 5.79 10.31
C TYR A 139 -13.24 6.88 10.96
N ASN A 140 -11.98 6.57 11.22
CA ASN A 140 -11.05 7.46 11.92
C ASN A 140 -10.41 8.54 11.03
N GLY A 141 -10.73 8.56 9.74
CA GLY A 141 -10.14 9.48 8.76
C GLY A 141 -10.63 10.92 8.89
N GLU A 142 -9.84 11.85 8.39
CA GLU A 142 -10.17 13.26 8.31
C GLU A 142 -9.88 13.80 6.91
N LEU A 143 -10.61 14.82 6.48
CA LEU A 143 -10.35 15.51 5.22
C LEU A 143 -9.00 16.23 5.30
N ILE A 144 -8.06 15.85 4.44
CA ILE A 144 -6.83 16.61 4.25
C ILE A 144 -7.15 17.84 3.41
N ARG A 145 -7.10 19.02 4.04
CA ARG A 145 -7.31 20.30 3.36
C ARG A 145 -5.97 20.79 2.80
N ALA A 146 -5.97 21.19 1.54
CA ALA A 146 -4.84 21.91 0.97
C ALA A 146 -4.65 23.22 1.74
N SER A 147 -3.43 23.48 2.20
CA SER A 147 -3.03 24.75 2.81
C SER A 147 -2.61 25.75 1.75
#